data_AF-A0A0F9JT94-F1
#
_entry.id   AF-A0A0F9JT94-F1
#
_cell.length_a   1.000
_cell.length_b   1.000
_cell.length_c   1.000
_cell.angle_alpha   90.00
_cell.angle_beta   90.00
_cell.angle_gamma   90.00
#
_symmetry.space_group_name_H-M   'P 1'
#
loop_
_entity.id
_entity.type
_entity.pdbx_description
1 polymer ?
#
loop_
_entity_poly.entity_id
_entity_poly.type
_entity_poly.pdbx_seq_one_letter_code
_entity_poly.pdbx_strand_id
1 'polypeptide(L)'
;MVKCNHCGTEIIGDSFFCNDCGQTYCHMHQVPLNHECNIIRESMTSHQIETPDLNYDEYSQVSVTHQEQEFSPTVVRGTTGGSYTWYRQ
;
A
#
# COMPACT_ATOMS: atom_id res chain seq x y z
N MET A 1 4.12 -22.83 -16.09
CA MET A 1 4.88 -22.87 -14.83
C MET A 1 4.12 -22.06 -13.80
N VAL A 2 3.82 -22.60 -12.62
CA VAL A 2 3.09 -21.87 -11.58
C VAL A 2 4.10 -21.02 -10.82
N LYS A 3 3.76 -19.75 -10.57
CA LYS A 3 4.59 -18.82 -9.79
C LYS A 3 3.88 -18.49 -8.49
N CYS A 4 4.65 -18.28 -7.44
CA CYS A 4 4.11 -17.87 -6.15
C CYS A 4 3.54 -16.45 -6.26
N ASN A 5 2.29 -16.25 -5.88
CA ASN A 5 1.67 -14.92 -5.93
C ASN A 5 2.26 -13.93 -4.92
N HIS A 6 2.96 -14.41 -3.89
CA HIS A 6 3.62 -13.55 -2.90
C HIS A 6 5.03 -13.11 -3.34
N CYS A 7 5.89 -14.04 -3.76
CA CYS A 7 7.30 -13.75 -4.06
C CYS A 7 7.67 -13.77 -5.54
N GLY A 8 6.74 -14.15 -6.44
CA GLY A 8 6.98 -14.24 -7.88
C GLY A 8 7.89 -15.38 -8.32
N THR A 9 8.50 -16.11 -7.38
CA THR A 9 9.38 -17.26 -7.68
C THR A 9 8.58 -18.38 -8.34
N GLU A 10 9.19 -19.02 -9.33
CA GLU A 10 8.64 -20.21 -9.96
C GLU A 10 8.59 -21.37 -8.96
N ILE A 11 7.45 -22.04 -8.89
CA ILE A 11 7.23 -23.19 -8.03
C ILE A 11 7.76 -24.42 -8.76
N ILE A 12 8.88 -24.94 -8.27
CA ILE A 12 9.48 -26.18 -8.74
C ILE A 12 8.98 -27.30 -7.82
N GLY A 13 7.97 -28.05 -8.29
CA GLY A 13 7.32 -29.13 -7.52
C GLY A 13 5.89 -28.79 -7.11
N ASP A 14 5.53 -29.13 -5.87
CA ASP A 14 4.17 -28.97 -5.36
C ASP A 14 3.83 -27.50 -5.09
N SER A 15 2.66 -27.09 -5.59
CA SER A 15 2.09 -25.78 -5.36
C SER A 15 1.01 -25.85 -4.28
N PHE A 16 1.05 -24.91 -3.34
CA PHE A 16 0.07 -24.84 -2.25
C PHE A 16 -1.02 -23.84 -2.60
N PHE A 17 -2.27 -24.32 -2.65
CA PHE A 17 -3.44 -23.48 -2.86
C PHE A 17 -4.07 -23.10 -1.52
N CYS A 18 -4.31 -21.81 -1.31
CA CYS A 18 -5.02 -21.32 -0.13
C CYS A 18 -6.53 -21.23 -0.43
N ASN A 19 -7.36 -21.92 0.35
CA ASN A 19 -8.82 -21.89 0.17
C ASN A 19 -9.45 -20.57 0.65
N ASP A 20 -8.77 -19.79 1.50
CA ASP A 20 -9.30 -18.56 2.07
C ASP A 20 -9.15 -17.36 1.13
N CYS A 21 -8.00 -17.22 0.48
CA CYS A 21 -7.74 -16.14 -0.49
C CYS A 21 -7.76 -16.62 -1.95
N GLY A 22 -7.83 -17.91 -2.23
CA GLY A 22 -7.93 -18.46 -3.58
C GLY A 22 -6.66 -18.37 -4.42
N GLN A 23 -5.50 -18.10 -3.82
CA GLN A 23 -4.23 -17.93 -4.52
C GLN A 23 -3.27 -19.10 -4.30
N THR A 24 -2.25 -19.17 -5.16
CA THR A 24 -1.26 -20.26 -5.16
C THR A 24 0.12 -19.76 -4.72
N TYR A 25 0.79 -20.56 -3.88
CA TYR A 25 2.01 -20.20 -3.19
C TYR A 25 3.05 -21.32 -3.21
N CYS A 26 4.33 -20.95 -3.03
CA CYS A 26 5.41 -21.91 -2.83
C CYS A 26 5.45 -22.42 -1.39
N HIS A 27 6.25 -23.46 -1.12
CA HIS A 27 6.38 -24.09 0.21
C HIS A 27 6.76 -23.14 1.36
N MET A 28 7.43 -22.02 1.06
CA MET A 28 7.75 -20.97 2.05
C MET A 28 6.55 -20.10 2.43
N HIS A 29 5.59 -19.95 1.50
CA HIS A 29 4.44 -19.07 1.63
C HIS A 29 3.12 -19.83 1.78
N GLN A 30 3.16 -21.09 2.22
CA GLN A 30 1.96 -21.92 2.43
C GLN A 30 1.10 -21.44 3.62
N VAL A 31 1.71 -20.78 4.60
CA VAL A 31 1.03 -20.31 5.83
C VAL A 31 0.33 -18.98 5.56
N PRO A 32 -0.94 -18.79 6.00
CA PRO A 32 -1.71 -17.55 5.79
C PRO A 32 -1.00 -16.26 6.19
N LEU A 33 -0.20 -16.31 7.27
CA LEU A 33 0.58 -15.18 7.75
C LEU A 33 1.71 -14.78 6.78
N ASN A 34 2.33 -15.75 6.10
CA ASN A 34 3.47 -15.52 5.22
C ASN A 34 3.08 -15.00 3.84
N HIS A 35 1.80 -15.08 3.47
CA HIS A 35 1.30 -14.56 2.19
C HIS A 35 0.21 -13.50 2.35
N GLU A 36 0.11 -12.92 3.55
CA GLU A 36 -0.81 -11.82 3.86
C GLU A 36 -2.27 -12.13 3.47
N CYS A 37 -2.74 -13.34 3.80
CA CYS A 37 -4.02 -13.88 3.35
C CYS A 37 -5.20 -12.92 3.59
N ASN A 38 -5.20 -12.21 4.72
CA ASN A 38 -6.26 -11.29 5.07
C ASN A 38 -6.36 -10.10 4.10
N ILE A 39 -5.22 -9.51 3.76
CA ILE A 39 -5.14 -8.35 2.86
C ILE A 39 -5.60 -8.74 1.45
N ILE A 40 -5.17 -9.93 0.98
CA ILE A 40 -5.58 -10.44 -0.34
C ILE A 40 -7.08 -10.76 -0.38
N ARG A 41 -7.62 -11.37 0.68
CA ARG A 41 -9.07 -11.65 0.78
C ARG A 41 -9.90 -10.37 0.76
N GLU A 42 -9.45 -9.34 1.46
CA GLU A 42 -10.11 -8.03 1.50
C GLU A 42 -10.05 -7.30 0.15
N SER A 43 -8.92 -7.37 -0.56
CA SER A 43 -8.78 -6.74 -1.87
C SER A 43 -9.68 -7.37 -2.92
N MET A 44 -9.85 -8.70 -2.90
CA MET A 44 -10.81 -9.40 -3.77
C MET A 44 -12.26 -8.98 -3.50
N THR A 45 -12.59 -8.70 -2.24
CA THR A 45 -13.94 -8.25 -1.84
C THR A 45 -14.18 -6.79 -2.21
N SER A 46 -13.14 -5.96 -2.18
CA SER A 46 -13.24 -4.50 -2.32
C SER A 46 -13.38 -4.00 -3.76
N HIS A 47 -13.22 -4.86 -4.77
CA HIS A 47 -13.46 -4.49 -6.17
C HIS A 47 -14.95 -4.30 -6.54
N GLN A 48 -15.86 -4.26 -5.56
CA GLN A 48 -17.28 -3.88 -5.77
C GLN A 48 -17.59 -2.43 -5.41
N ILE A 49 -16.61 -1.59 -5.09
CA ILE A 49 -16.85 -0.15 -4.99
C ILE A 49 -16.63 0.44 -6.39
N GLU A 50 -17.76 0.62 -7.09
CA GLU A 50 -17.89 1.48 -8.26
C GLU A 50 -17.12 2.77 -8.00
N THR A 51 -16.05 3.02 -8.76
CA THR A 51 -15.33 4.28 -8.71
C THR A 51 -16.30 5.41 -9.08
N PRO A 52 -16.60 6.40 -8.20
CA PRO A 52 -17.06 7.67 -8.73
C PRO A 52 -15.84 8.27 -9.45
N ASP A 53 -16.01 8.53 -10.74
CA ASP A 53 -15.08 9.22 -11.62
C ASP A 53 -14.58 10.50 -10.93
N LEU A 54 -13.40 10.44 -10.32
CA LEU A 54 -12.70 11.64 -9.87
C LEU A 54 -11.82 12.09 -11.02
N ASN A 55 -12.45 12.85 -11.92
CA ASN A 55 -11.78 13.75 -12.84
C ASN A 55 -10.82 14.66 -12.05
N TYR A 56 -9.55 14.29 -12.04
CA TYR A 56 -8.47 15.05 -11.43
C TYR A 56 -7.92 16.01 -12.49
N ASP A 57 -8.48 17.21 -12.54
CA ASP A 57 -7.85 18.33 -13.23
C ASP A 57 -6.53 18.66 -12.50
N GLU A 58 -5.45 18.18 -13.13
CA GLU A 58 -4.17 18.85 -13.32
C GLU A 58 -3.88 20.04 -12.40
N TYR A 59 -3.05 19.85 -11.36
CA TYR A 59 -2.23 20.96 -10.85
C TYR A 59 -0.82 20.52 -10.43
N SER A 60 0.10 20.91 -11.32
CA SER A 60 1.38 21.56 -11.03
C SER A 60 2.41 20.84 -10.16
N GLN A 61 3.32 20.18 -10.87
CA GLN A 61 4.71 19.87 -10.52
C GLN A 61 5.40 20.92 -9.63
N VAL A 62 5.86 20.48 -8.45
CA VAL A 62 6.82 21.22 -7.62
C VAL A 62 8.09 20.36 -7.54
N SER A 63 9.17 20.85 -8.14
CA SER A 63 10.49 20.21 -8.16
C SER A 63 11.15 20.28 -6.78
N VAL A 64 11.43 19.12 -6.19
CA VAL A 64 12.17 18.98 -4.92
C VAL A 64 13.67 19.01 -5.24
N THR A 65 14.34 20.11 -4.86
CA THR A 65 15.80 20.16 -4.81
C THR A 65 16.27 19.49 -3.52
N HIS A 66 16.92 18.33 -3.62
CA HIS A 66 17.61 17.71 -2.49
C HIS A 66 18.94 18.45 -2.26
N GLN A 67 19.06 19.13 -1.13
CA GLN A 67 20.36 19.53 -0.56
C GLN A 67 20.54 18.76 0.75
N GLU A 68 21.41 17.76 0.67
CA GLU A 68 22.00 17.02 1.78
C GLU A 68 22.72 17.98 2.73
N GLN A 69 22.34 17.99 4.01
CA GLN A 69 23.06 18.77 5.01
C GLN A 69 23.08 18.02 6.35
N GLU A 70 24.24 17.41 6.63
CA GLU A 70 24.65 17.07 7.99
C GLU A 70 24.80 18.36 8.81
N PHE A 71 24.16 18.46 9.99
CA PHE A 71 24.75 18.95 11.24
C PHE A 71 23.72 18.96 12.39
N SER A 72 24.23 18.72 13.60
CA SER A 72 23.52 18.51 14.87
C SER A 72 23.06 19.84 15.55
N PRO A 73 22.50 19.85 16.79
CA PRO A 73 21.08 20.06 17.11
C PRO A 73 20.77 21.40 17.84
N THR A 74 19.51 21.89 17.85
CA THR A 74 18.97 22.69 18.98
C THR A 74 17.43 22.79 18.98
N VAL A 75 16.83 22.64 20.16
CA VAL A 75 15.38 22.63 20.44
C VAL A 75 14.81 24.05 20.47
N VAL A 76 13.67 24.31 19.80
CA VAL A 76 12.71 25.36 20.20
C VAL A 76 11.27 24.90 19.91
N ARG A 77 10.46 24.80 20.98
CA ARG A 77 9.01 24.56 20.96
C ARG A 77 8.27 25.77 20.40
N GLY A 78 7.30 25.56 19.52
CA GLY A 78 6.28 26.55 19.16
C GLY A 78 4.94 25.88 18.88
N THR A 79 3.98 26.01 19.80
CA THR A 79 2.57 25.64 19.62
C THR A 79 1.92 26.59 18.62
N THR A 80 1.34 26.09 17.54
CA THR A 80 0.46 26.90 16.69
C THR A 80 -0.88 26.19 16.55
N GLY A 81 -1.83 26.63 17.38
CA GLY A 81 -3.24 26.37 17.20
C GLY A 81 -3.76 27.12 15.99
N GLY A 82 -4.59 26.47 15.20
CA GLY A 82 -5.29 27.08 14.08
C GLY A 82 -6.50 26.26 13.73
N SER A 83 -7.61 26.51 14.44
CA SER A 83 -8.93 26.04 14.02
C SER A 83 -9.39 26.91 12.86
N TYR A 84 -9.60 26.32 11.68
CA TYR A 84 -10.18 27.02 10.53
C TYR A 84 -11.54 26.41 10.18
N THR A 85 -12.60 27.11 10.58
CA THR A 85 -13.97 26.92 10.08
C THR A 85 -14.13 27.72 8.79
N TRP A 86 -14.49 27.04 7.71
CA TRP A 86 -14.80 27.66 6.41
C TRP A 86 -16.31 27.70 6.20
N TYR A 87 -16.85 28.90 5.93
CA TYR A 87 -18.22 29.09 5.47
C TYR A 87 -18.19 29.26 3.95
N ARG A 88 -19.00 28.49 3.21
CA ARG A 88 -19.28 28.75 1.78
C ARG A 88 -20.51 29.65 1.67
N GLN A 89 -20.40 30.67 0.82
CA GLN A 89 -21.50 31.56 0.41
C GLN A 89 -22.45 30.85 -0.55
#